data_AF-A0A7W1DPL2-F1
#
_entry.id   AF-A0A7W1DPL2-F1
#
_cell.length_a   1.000
_cell.length_b   1.000
_cell.length_c   1.000
_cell.angle_alpha   90.00
_cell.angle_beta   90.00
_cell.angle_gamma   90.00
#
_symmetry.space_group_name_H-M   'P 1'
#
loop_
_entity.id
_entity.type
_entity.pdbx_description
1 polymer ?
#
loop_
_entity_poly.entity_id
_entity_poly.type
_entity_poly.pdbx_seq_one_letter_code
_entity_poly.pdbx_strand_id
1 'polypeptide(L)' 'MNQEFGLLFHRLNNQLGIILANAELLEAKLAEDAARARASLVVTSALEAMSTAREIRTRLKDAESQNSDRSASK' A
#
# COMPACT_ATOMS: atom_id res chain seq x y z
N MET A 1 -17.18 4.81 0.26
CA MET A 1 -16.07 4.51 1.18
C MET A 1 -16.27 5.31 2.43
N ASN A 2 -16.53 4.65 3.56
CA ASN A 2 -16.51 5.29 4.87
C ASN A 2 -15.29 6.24 4.94
N GLN A 3 -15.53 7.54 5.20
CA GLN A 3 -14.51 8.59 5.10
C GLN A 3 -13.26 8.26 5.95
N GLU A 4 -13.46 7.52 7.03
CA GLU A 4 -12.41 7.01 7.91
C GLU A 4 -11.41 6.08 7.19
N PHE A 5 -11.88 5.08 6.42
CA PHE A 5 -10.99 4.20 5.67
C PHE A 5 -10.21 4.94 4.59
N GLY A 6 -10.83 5.93 3.95
CA GLY A 6 -10.15 6.78 2.95
C GLY A 6 -8.93 7.49 3.53
N LEU A 7 -9.09 8.10 4.71
CA LEU A 7 -7.99 8.77 5.44
C LEU A 7 -6.91 7.79 5.88
N LEU A 8 -7.29 6.60 6.38
CA LEU A 8 -6.35 5.56 6.77
C LEU A 8 -5.52 5.06 5.57
N PHE A 9 -6.14 4.79 4.42
CA PHE A 9 -5.41 4.38 3.21
C PHE A 9 -4.48 5.48 2.70
N HIS A 10 -4.87 6.75 2.80
CA HIS A 10 -3.99 7.86 2.44
C HIS A 10 -2.75 7.88 3.36
N ARG A 11 -2.95 7.83 4.68
CA ARG A 11 -1.85 7.80 5.66
C ARG A 11 -0.94 6.59 5.46
N LEU A 12 -1.52 5.40 5.24
CA LEU A 12 -0.78 4.17 4.97
C LEU A 12 0.09 4.30 3.71
N ASN A 13 -0.49 4.72 2.59
CA ASN A 13 0.26 4.89 1.35
C ASN A 13 1.36 5.94 1.46
N ASN A 14 1.14 7.00 2.23
CA ASN A 14 2.18 7.99 2.51
C ASN A 14 3.36 7.39 3.28
N GLN A 15 3.09 6.60 4.32
CA GLN A 15 4.17 5.93 5.07
C GLN A 15 4.92 4.90 4.20
N LEU A 16 4.20 4.13 3.38
CA LEU A 16 4.81 3.19 2.44
C LEU A 16 5.68 3.92 1.41
N GLY A 17 5.26 5.09 0.90
CA GLY A 17 6.06 5.90 0.00
C GLY A 17 7.36 6.41 0.65
N ILE A 18 7.31 6.84 1.91
CA ILE A 18 8.51 7.25 2.67
C ILE A 18 9.46 6.05 2.85
N ILE A 19 8.93 4.88 3.22
CA ILE A 19 9.73 3.66 3.40
C ILE A 19 10.41 3.28 2.07
N LEU A 20 9.65 3.28 0.97
CA LEU A 20 10.16 2.96 -0.37
C LEU A 20 11.30 3.90 -0.77
N ALA A 21 11.11 5.21 -0.68
CA ALA A 21 12.12 6.19 -1.05
C ALA A 21 13.42 6.05 -0.22
N ASN A 22 13.29 5.74 1.08
CA ASN A 22 14.46 5.49 1.93
C ASN A 22 15.17 4.19 1.55
N ALA A 23 14.42 3.13 1.24
CA ALA A 23 14.98 1.85 0.83
C ALA A 23 15.73 1.96 -0.52
N GLU A 24 15.13 2.64 -1.50
CA GLU A 24 15.76 2.93 -2.80
C GLU A 24 17.06 3.75 -2.62
N LEU A 25 17.03 4.76 -1.75
CA LEU A 25 18.22 5.56 -1.44
C LEU A 25 19.33 4.73 -0.79
N LEU A 26 18.97 3.82 0.13
CA LEU A 26 19.92 2.91 0.76
C LEU A 26 20.50 1.92 -0.26
N GLU A 27 19.67 1.31 -1.09
CA GLU A 27 20.10 0.40 -2.15
C GLU A 27 21.07 1.08 -3.12
N ALA A 28 20.84 2.35 -3.45
CA ALA A 28 21.74 3.13 -4.30
C ALA A 28 23.08 3.48 -3.63
N LYS A 29 23.08 3.71 -2.31
CA LYS A 29 24.25 4.26 -1.58
C LYS A 29 25.11 3.23 -0.86
N LEU A 30 24.56 2.07 -0.48
CA LEU A 30 25.29 1.06 0.25
C LEU A 30 26.35 0.40 -0.64
N ALA A 31 27.58 0.32 -0.15
CA ALA A 31 28.69 -0.30 -0.86
C ALA A 31 28.75 -1.82 -0.66
N GLU A 32 28.29 -2.30 0.50
CA GLU A 32 28.29 -3.71 0.85
C GLU A 32 27.09 -4.44 0.20
N ASP A 33 27.38 -5.52 -0.52
CA ASP A 33 26.38 -6.27 -1.28
C ASP A 33 25.28 -6.87 -0.40
N ALA A 34 25.61 -7.38 0.79
CA ALA A 34 24.62 -7.91 1.73
C ALA A 34 23.66 -6.81 2.22
N ALA A 35 24.18 -5.62 2.51
CA ALA A 35 23.38 -4.48 2.94
C ALA A 35 22.50 -3.96 1.79
N ARG A 36 23.03 -3.92 0.56
CA ARG A 36 22.30 -3.57 -0.65
C ARG A 36 21.15 -4.55 -0.92
N ALA A 37 21.41 -5.86 -0.85
CA ALA A 37 20.40 -6.89 -1.05
C ALA A 37 19.25 -6.77 -0.04
N ARG A 38 19.58 -6.43 1.22
CA ARG A 38 18.58 -6.17 2.24
C ARG A 38 17.75 -4.91 1.96
N ALA A 39 18.34 -3.85 1.42
CA ALA A 39 17.60 -2.67 0.97
C ALA A 39 16.66 -3.00 -0.21
N SER A 40 17.14 -3.77 -1.18
CA SER A 40 16.35 -4.27 -2.32
C SER A 40 15.13 -5.09 -1.88
N LEU A 41 15.28 -5.92 -0.85
CA LEU A 41 14.16 -6.65 -0.25
C LEU A 41 13.12 -5.69 0.33
N VAL A 42 13.54 -4.63 1.03
CA VAL A 42 12.61 -3.62 1.58
C VAL A 42 11.88 -2.88 0.46
N VAL A 43 12.56 -2.51 -0.63
CA VAL A 43 11.94 -1.93 -1.84
C VAL A 43 10.84 -2.84 -2.35
N THR A 44 11.17 -4.12 -2.57
CA THR A 44 10.23 -5.12 -3.09
C THR A 44 9.02 -5.29 -2.18
N SER A 45 9.24 -5.46 -0.87
CA SER A 45 8.16 -5.61 0.11
C SER A 45 7.29 -4.36 0.24
N ALA A 46 7.86 -3.16 0.11
CA ALA A 46 7.08 -1.91 0.14
C ALA A 46 6.15 -1.81 -1.08
N LEU A 47 6.64 -2.17 -2.28
CA LEU A 47 5.81 -2.21 -3.49
C LEU A 47 4.68 -3.24 -3.38
N GLU A 48 4.97 -4.44 -2.86
CA GLU A 48 3.96 -5.46 -2.60
C GLU A 48 2.90 -4.96 -1.61
N ALA A 49 3.31 -4.35 -0.50
CA ALA A 49 2.40 -3.79 0.50
C ALA A 49 1.50 -2.69 -0.09
N MET A 50 2.04 -1.82 -0.96
CA MET A 50 1.25 -0.79 -1.66
C MET A 50 0.21 -1.43 -2.60
N SER A 51 0.59 -2.51 -3.31
CA SER A 51 -0.31 -3.27 -4.16
C SER A 51 -1.45 -3.89 -3.34
N THR A 52 -1.12 -4.57 -2.23
CA THR A 52 -2.10 -5.14 -1.30
C THR A 52 -3.02 -4.06 -0.72
N ALA A 53 -2.49 -2.91 -0.29
CA ALA A 53 -3.30 -1.81 0.23
C ALA A 53 -4.29 -1.28 -0.83
N ARG A 54 -3.86 -1.18 -2.09
CA ARG A 54 -4.73 -0.81 -3.21
C ARG A 54 -5.81 -1.86 -3.44
N GLU A 55 -5.48 -3.14 -3.39
CA GLU A 55 -6.44 -4.23 -3.55
C GLU A 55 -7.51 -4.23 -2.46
N ILE A 56 -7.12 -4.11 -1.18
CA ILE A 56 -8.06 -4.01 -0.05
C ILE A 56 -9.00 -2.82 -0.27
N ARG A 57 -8.46 -1.66 -0.68
CA ARG A 57 -9.27 -0.47 -0.96
C ARG A 57 -10.28 -0.71 -2.09
N THR A 58 -9.91 -1.43 -3.15
CA THR A 58 -10.82 -1.76 -4.25
C THR A 58 -11.92 -2.71 -3.77
N ARG A 59 -11.57 -3.81 -3.11
CA ARG A 59 -12.54 -4.80 -2.61
C ARG A 59 -13.55 -4.19 -1.63
N LEU A 60 -13.12 -3.24 -0.78
CA LEU A 60 -14.03 -2.51 0.10
C LEU A 60 -15.03 -1.64 -0.66
N LYS A 61 -14.63 -0.98 -1.75
CA LYS A 61 -15.56 -0.20 -2.60
C LYS A 61 -16.58 -1.08 -3.29
N ASP A 62 -16.13 -2.23 -3.80
CA ASP A 62 -17.00 -3.19 -4.48
C ASP A 62 -18.03 -3.76 -3.51
N ALA A 63 -17.62 -4.10 -2.29
CA ALA A 63 -18.51 -4.58 -1.24
C ALA A 63 -19.56 -3.53 -0.82
N GLU A 64 -19.18 -2.25 -0.71
CA GLU A 64 -20.13 -1.16 -0.42
C GLU A 64 -21.16 -0.99 -1.54
N SER A 65 -20.72 -1.05 -2.81
CA SER A 65 -21.59 -0.90 -3.98
C SER A 65 -22.60 -2.04 -4.12
N GLN A 66 -22.17 -3.28 -3.86
CA GLN A 66 -23.06 -4.44 -3.84
C GLN A 66 -24.09 -4.37 -2.72
N ASN A 67 -23.75 -3.75 -1.59
CA ASN A 67 -24.67 -3.61 -0.46
C ASN A 67 -25.76 -2.57 -0.73
N SER A 68 -25.44 -1.47 -1.43
CA SER A 68 -26.44 -0.48 -1.86
C SER A 68 -27.44 -1.07 -2.86
N ASP A 69 -27.00 -1.85 -3.84
CA ASP A 69 -27.89 -2.44 -4.85
C ASP A 69 -28.88 -3.45 -4.25
N ARG A 70 -28.43 -4.24 -3.27
CA ARG A 70 -29.29 -5.18 -2.52
C ARG A 70 -30.34 -4.47 -1.67
N SER A 71 -30.03 -3.29 -1.13
CA SER A 71 -30.97 -2.51 -0.33
C SER A 71 -32.04 -1.79 -1.17
N ALA A 72 -31.74 -1.45 -2.42
CA ALA A 72 -32.69 -0.81 -3.34
C ALA A 72 -33.66 -1.79 -4.03
N SER A 73 -33.37 -3.09 -3.99
CA SER A 73 -34.21 -4.16 -4.58
C SER A 73 -35.22 -4.79 -3.59
N LYS A 74 -35.32 -4.25 -2.37
CA LYS A 74 -36.31 -4.63 -1.35
C LYS A 74 -37.27 -3.49 -1.09
#